data_AF-A0A5J6PEX0-F1
#
_entry.id   AF-A0A5J6PEX0-F1
#
_cell.length_a   1.000
_cell.length_b   1.000
_cell.length_c   1.000
_cell.angle_alpha   90.00
_cell.angle_beta   90.00
_cell.angle_gamma   90.00
#
_symmetry.space_group_name_H-M   'P 1'
#
loop_
_entity.id
_entity.type
_entity.pdbx_description
1 polymer ?
#
loop_
_entity_poly.entity_id
_entity_poly.type
_entity_poly.pdbx_seq_one_letter_code
_entity_poly.pdbx_strand_id
1 'polypeptide(L)'
;MSSLKDFSFLINELAEKIEVLFNEKVENHHHLNFEYSISDSDAEPHKIINIFFDDLESLSNDSKKIIEECNKKVIDIGYNSGTEGWQYNMLPSVVLKKISDNGFQLNISIYGIEPHAGKSDSGCEKD
;
A
#
# COMPACT_ATOMS: atom_id res chain seq x y z
N MET A 1 -22.75 11.78 -12.38
CA MET A 1 -21.65 11.78 -13.37
C MET A 1 -20.82 10.55 -13.11
N SER A 2 -20.94 9.52 -13.95
CA SER A 2 -20.15 8.29 -13.83
C SER A 2 -18.73 8.57 -14.34
N SER A 3 -17.72 8.30 -13.52
CA SER A 3 -16.37 8.10 -14.05
C SER A 3 -16.45 6.93 -15.03
N LEU A 4 -16.30 7.22 -16.32
CA LEU A 4 -16.35 6.26 -17.43
C LEU A 4 -14.96 5.68 -17.74
N LYS A 5 -13.95 5.99 -16.92
CA LYS A 5 -12.58 5.59 -17.19
C LYS A 5 -12.17 4.47 -16.24
N ASP A 6 -11.79 3.34 -16.82
CA ASP A 6 -11.04 2.32 -16.12
C ASP A 6 -9.62 2.82 -15.80
N PHE A 7 -8.92 2.14 -14.89
CA PHE A 7 -7.55 2.52 -14.54
C PHE A 7 -6.50 1.97 -15.52
N SER A 8 -6.91 1.43 -16.66
CA SER A 8 -6.03 0.74 -17.62
C SER A 8 -4.88 1.63 -18.10
N PHE A 9 -5.15 2.92 -18.36
CA PHE A 9 -4.11 3.87 -18.75
C PHE A 9 -3.08 4.11 -17.64
N LEU A 10 -3.55 4.32 -16.41
CA LEU A 10 -2.69 4.52 -15.26
C LEU A 10 -1.82 3.28 -14.99
N ILE A 11 -2.42 2.09 -15.08
CA ILE A 11 -1.72 0.81 -14.94
C ILE A 11 -0.61 0.66 -15.98
N ASN A 12 -0.89 1.01 -17.24
CA ASN A 12 0.10 0.90 -18.31
C ASN A 12 1.29 1.85 -18.11
N GLU A 13 1.09 3.06 -17.61
CA GLU A 13 2.19 4.00 -17.32
C GLU A 13 3.02 3.59 -16.10
N LEU A 14 2.40 2.91 -15.14
CA LEU A 14 3.06 2.35 -13.97
C LEU A 14 3.51 0.90 -14.17
N ALA A 15 3.41 0.37 -15.41
CA ALA A 15 3.81 -0.99 -15.72
C ALA A 15 5.27 -1.20 -15.29
N GLU A 16 5.57 -2.39 -14.78
CA GLU A 16 6.87 -2.77 -14.19
C GLU A 16 7.16 -2.20 -12.80
N LYS A 17 6.44 -1.17 -12.35
CA LYS A 17 6.62 -0.54 -11.02
C LYS A 17 5.59 -1.01 -10.01
N ILE A 18 4.50 -1.62 -10.47
CA ILE A 18 3.39 -2.06 -9.64
C ILE A 18 3.01 -3.50 -9.96
N GLU A 19 2.51 -4.20 -8.94
CA GLU A 19 1.79 -5.45 -9.04
C GLU A 19 0.32 -5.19 -8.77
N VAL A 20 -0.53 -5.35 -9.79
CA VAL A 20 -1.97 -5.10 -9.66
C VAL A 20 -2.63 -6.24 -8.90
N LEU A 21 -3.18 -5.94 -7.73
CA LEU A 21 -3.93 -6.90 -6.91
C LEU A 21 -5.41 -6.94 -7.29
N PHE A 22 -5.97 -5.80 -7.69
CA PHE A 22 -7.39 -5.66 -8.01
C PHE A 22 -7.61 -4.51 -9.00
N ASN A 23 -8.33 -4.73 -10.09
CA ASN A 23 -8.75 -3.68 -11.03
C ASN A 23 -10.14 -4.01 -11.58
N GLU A 24 -11.18 -3.64 -10.85
CA GLU A 24 -12.55 -3.99 -11.20
C GLU A 24 -13.52 -2.85 -10.94
N LYS A 25 -14.72 -2.97 -11.51
CA LYS A 25 -15.83 -2.09 -11.20
C LYS A 25 -16.69 -2.73 -10.13
N VAL A 26 -16.78 -2.09 -8.97
CA VAL A 26 -17.67 -2.50 -7.87
C VAL A 26 -18.82 -1.50 -7.80
N GLU A 27 -20.04 -1.99 -7.95
CA GLU A 27 -21.25 -1.17 -8.09
C GLU A 27 -21.11 -0.11 -9.21
N ASN A 28 -20.93 1.16 -8.84
CA ASN A 28 -20.78 2.30 -9.74
C ASN A 28 -19.39 2.96 -9.68
N HIS A 29 -18.43 2.32 -9.03
CA HIS A 29 -17.09 2.84 -8.85
C HIS A 29 -16.05 1.91 -9.49
N HIS A 30 -15.04 2.49 -10.14
CA HIS A 30 -13.85 1.76 -10.51
C HIS A 30 -12.93 1.70 -9.29
N HIS A 31 -12.35 0.53 -9.05
CA HIS A 31 -11.45 0.27 -7.94
C HIS A 31 -10.14 -0.29 -8.49
N LEU A 32 -9.04 0.32 -8.06
CA LEU A 32 -7.70 -0.17 -8.31
C LEU A 32 -6.99 -0.37 -6.97
N ASN A 33 -6.41 -1.54 -6.77
CA ASN A 33 -5.47 -1.85 -5.70
C ASN A 33 -4.21 -2.47 -6.33
N PHE A 34 -3.05 -2.04 -5.88
CA PHE A 34 -1.77 -2.56 -6.32
C PHE A 34 -0.75 -2.46 -5.20
N GLU A 35 0.25 -3.32 -5.25
CA GLU A 35 1.47 -3.19 -4.46
C GLU A 35 2.55 -2.55 -5.32
N TYR A 36 3.41 -1.77 -4.67
CA TYR A 36 4.50 -1.11 -5.37
C TYR A 36 5.70 -2.07 -5.40
N SER A 37 6.10 -2.48 -6.60
CA SER A 37 7.11 -3.51 -6.82
C SER A 37 8.51 -2.94 -6.61
N ILE A 38 8.98 -2.92 -5.37
CA ILE A 38 10.37 -2.58 -5.03
C ILE A 38 11.14 -3.87 -4.78
N SER A 39 12.29 -4.01 -5.46
CA SER A 39 13.17 -5.18 -5.37
C SER A 39 13.92 -5.30 -4.04
N ASP A 40 13.82 -4.28 -3.18
CA ASP A 40 14.45 -4.22 -1.87
C ASP A 40 13.42 -4.50 -0.77
N SER A 41 13.48 -5.70 -0.19
CA SER A 41 12.60 -6.14 0.90
C SER A 41 12.79 -5.34 2.19
N ASP A 42 13.89 -4.58 2.32
CA ASP A 42 14.21 -3.78 3.50
C ASP A 42 13.95 -2.28 3.26
N ALA A 43 13.31 -1.91 2.14
CA ALA A 43 13.01 -0.53 1.83
C ALA A 43 12.09 0.11 2.88
N GLU A 44 12.61 1.15 3.55
CA GLU A 44 11.83 1.89 4.53
C GLU A 44 10.59 2.54 3.88
N PRO A 45 9.40 2.49 4.51
CA PRO A 45 8.14 2.94 3.89
C PRO A 45 8.19 4.36 3.32
N HIS A 46 8.89 5.29 3.99
CA HIS A 46 9.00 6.67 3.52
C HIS A 46 9.76 6.79 2.19
N LYS A 47 10.70 5.87 1.88
CA LYS A 47 11.42 5.87 0.60
C LYS A 47 10.49 5.42 -0.52
N ILE A 48 9.73 4.37 -0.28
CA ILE A 48 8.72 3.84 -1.21
C ILE A 48 7.69 4.94 -1.54
N ILE A 49 7.18 5.62 -0.52
CA ILE A 49 6.19 6.69 -0.70
C ILE A 49 6.78 7.87 -1.50
N ASN A 50 8.05 8.22 -1.28
CA ASN A 50 8.67 9.28 -2.07
C ASN A 50 8.81 8.87 -3.55
N ILE A 51 9.30 7.65 -3.82
CA ILE A 51 9.41 7.13 -5.20
C ILE A 51 8.03 7.13 -5.87
N PHE A 52 6.99 6.68 -5.15
CA PHE A 52 5.62 6.71 -5.65
C PHE A 52 5.18 8.13 -6.04
N PHE A 53 5.41 9.13 -5.18
CA PHE A 53 5.04 10.51 -5.51
C PHE A 53 5.86 11.08 -6.68
N ASP A 54 7.14 10.79 -6.76
CA ASP A 54 7.98 11.20 -7.89
C ASP A 54 7.47 10.60 -9.20
N ASP A 55 7.01 9.34 -9.15
CA ASP A 55 6.38 8.69 -10.29
C ASP A 55 5.03 9.31 -10.66
N LEU A 56 4.20 9.67 -9.68
CA LEU A 56 2.96 10.41 -9.93
C LEU A 56 3.22 11.76 -10.62
N GLU A 57 4.29 12.45 -10.25
CA GLU A 57 4.71 13.70 -10.90
C GLU A 57 5.19 13.48 -12.34
N SER A 58 5.69 12.28 -12.66
CA SER A 58 6.14 11.91 -14.01
C SER A 58 5.03 11.49 -14.98
N LEU A 59 3.85 11.14 -14.44
CA LEU A 59 2.71 10.68 -15.25
C LEU A 59 2.27 11.69 -16.31
N SER A 60 1.67 11.17 -17.37
CA SER A 60 0.96 11.96 -18.37
C SER A 60 -0.18 12.76 -17.73
N ASN A 61 -0.59 13.84 -18.40
CA ASN A 61 -1.71 14.67 -17.94
C ASN A 61 -3.02 13.87 -17.85
N ASP A 62 -3.21 12.87 -18.72
CA ASP A 62 -4.41 12.03 -18.68
C ASP A 62 -4.44 11.12 -17.45
N SER A 63 -3.30 10.52 -17.11
CA SER A 63 -3.18 9.69 -15.90
C SER A 63 -3.25 10.51 -14.61
N LYS A 64 -2.65 11.71 -14.59
CA LYS A 64 -2.82 12.66 -13.46
C LYS A 64 -4.29 13.03 -13.26
N LYS A 65 -5.00 13.31 -14.35
CA LYS A 65 -6.44 13.61 -14.30
C LYS A 65 -7.26 12.45 -13.73
N ILE A 66 -6.94 11.20 -14.08
CA ILE A 66 -7.58 10.02 -13.50
C ILE A 66 -7.40 10.00 -11.97
N ILE A 67 -6.19 10.27 -11.48
CA ILE A 67 -5.88 10.32 -10.04
C ILE A 67 -6.60 11.48 -9.34
N GLU A 68 -6.66 12.66 -9.98
CA GLU A 68 -7.36 13.83 -9.46
C GLU A 68 -8.88 13.59 -9.34
N GLU A 69 -9.46 12.85 -10.28
CA GLU A 69 -10.89 12.51 -10.31
C GLU A 69 -11.27 11.37 -9.34
N CYS A 70 -10.29 10.68 -8.73
CA CYS A 70 -10.54 9.64 -7.75
C CYS A 70 -11.27 10.20 -6.51
N ASN A 71 -12.43 9.61 -6.19
CA ASN A 71 -13.19 9.95 -4.98
C ASN A 71 -12.45 9.60 -3.69
N LYS A 72 -11.57 8.59 -3.74
CA LYS A 72 -10.79 8.10 -2.60
C LYS A 72 -9.43 7.62 -3.09
N LYS A 73 -8.39 7.99 -2.36
CA LYS A 73 -7.00 7.62 -2.58
C LYS A 73 -6.41 7.20 -1.24
N VAL A 74 -5.76 6.05 -1.17
CA VAL A 74 -5.26 5.48 0.08
C VAL A 74 -3.85 4.95 -0.15
N ILE A 75 -2.95 5.29 0.76
CA ILE A 75 -1.70 4.57 0.97
C ILE A 75 -1.93 3.65 2.16
N ASP A 76 -1.76 2.35 1.97
CA ASP A 76 -1.86 1.34 3.01
C ASP A 76 -0.47 0.80 3.32
N ILE A 77 -0.09 0.80 4.60
CA ILE A 77 1.19 0.28 5.05
C ILE A 77 0.94 -0.84 6.06
N GLY A 78 1.29 -2.05 5.65
CA GLY A 78 1.24 -3.24 6.49
C GLY A 78 2.53 -3.46 7.27
N TYR A 79 2.41 -3.77 8.55
CA TYR A 79 3.52 -4.12 9.43
C TYR A 79 3.27 -5.47 10.09
N ASN A 80 4.22 -6.37 9.96
CA ASN A 80 4.28 -7.57 10.79
C ASN A 80 4.96 -7.20 12.10
N SER A 81 4.23 -7.26 13.22
CA SER A 81 4.79 -6.86 14.53
C SER A 81 5.89 -7.79 15.04
N GLY A 82 6.20 -8.88 14.32
CA GLY A 82 7.15 -9.90 14.78
C GLY A 82 6.67 -10.57 16.06
N THR A 83 7.61 -11.06 16.88
CA THR A 83 7.34 -11.71 18.17
C THR A 83 7.46 -10.78 19.38
N GLU A 84 7.98 -9.57 19.18
CA GLU A 84 8.19 -8.55 20.21
C GLU A 84 7.70 -7.20 19.66
N GLY A 85 7.07 -6.36 20.49
CA GLY A 85 6.60 -5.05 20.03
C GLY A 85 7.76 -4.08 19.81
N TRP A 86 7.81 -3.43 18.64
CA TRP A 86 8.84 -2.44 18.31
C TRP A 86 8.23 -1.04 18.14
N GLN A 87 8.97 -0.02 18.57
CA GLN A 87 8.69 1.37 18.20
C GLN A 87 9.55 1.75 17.00
N TYR A 88 8.95 2.27 15.94
CA TYR A 88 9.68 2.68 14.75
C TYR A 88 9.17 4.04 14.25
N ASN A 89 10.09 5.00 14.11
CA ASN A 89 9.78 6.36 13.63
C ASN A 89 9.81 6.39 12.10
N MET A 90 8.72 5.94 11.50
CA MET A 90 8.72 5.52 10.08
C MET A 90 8.53 6.62 9.06
N LEU A 91 7.69 7.60 9.37
CA LEU A 91 7.25 8.60 8.40
C LEU A 91 7.66 9.98 8.90
N PRO A 92 8.68 10.60 8.27
CA PRO A 92 9.00 11.99 8.51
C PRO A 92 7.80 12.88 8.21
N SER A 93 7.64 13.98 8.96
CA SER A 93 6.51 14.91 8.77
C SER A 93 6.41 15.45 7.34
N VAL A 94 7.53 15.58 6.62
CA VAL A 94 7.53 15.98 5.21
C VAL A 94 6.81 14.98 4.31
N VAL A 95 6.91 13.67 4.61
CA VAL A 95 6.20 12.62 3.86
C VAL A 95 4.71 12.65 4.21
N LEU A 96 4.36 12.80 5.49
CA LEU A 96 2.97 12.97 5.90
C LEU A 96 2.32 14.20 5.23
N LYS A 97 3.08 15.29 5.10
CA LYS A 97 2.62 16.47 4.37
C LYS A 97 2.38 16.16 2.89
N LYS A 98 3.31 15.47 2.21
CA LYS A 98 3.12 15.06 0.80
C LYS A 98 1.85 14.22 0.60
N ILE A 99 1.60 13.25 1.49
CA ILE A 99 0.39 12.42 1.48
C ILE A 99 -0.86 13.30 1.57
N SER A 100 -0.89 14.20 2.55
CA SER A 100 -2.00 15.12 2.78
C SER A 100 -2.23 16.09 1.63
N ASP A 101 -1.17 16.72 1.11
CA ASP A 101 -1.24 17.72 0.02
C ASP A 101 -1.81 17.09 -1.27
N ASN A 102 -1.55 15.81 -1.51
CA ASN A 102 -2.05 15.07 -2.66
C ASN A 102 -3.43 14.41 -2.42
N GLY A 103 -4.05 14.64 -1.26
CA GLY A 103 -5.37 14.13 -0.92
C GLY A 103 -5.43 12.61 -0.73
N PHE A 104 -4.31 11.98 -0.36
CA PHE A 104 -4.28 10.57 0.02
C PHE A 104 -4.62 10.41 1.51
N GLN A 105 -5.35 9.36 1.83
CA GLN A 105 -5.50 8.86 3.19
C GLN A 105 -4.34 7.92 3.51
N LEU A 106 -4.00 7.78 4.79
CA LEU A 106 -2.99 6.85 5.26
C LEU A 106 -3.65 5.80 6.16
N ASN A 107 -3.55 4.55 5.76
CA ASN A 107 -3.87 3.39 6.58
C ASN A 107 -2.58 2.75 7.08
N ILE A 108 -2.59 2.35 8.35
CA ILE A 108 -1.49 1.60 8.96
C ILE A 108 -2.10 0.36 9.58
N SER A 109 -1.72 -0.81 9.07
CA SER A 109 -2.19 -2.11 9.52
C SER A 109 -1.07 -2.81 10.28
N ILE A 110 -1.29 -3.17 11.53
CA ILE A 110 -0.32 -3.92 12.35
C ILE A 110 -0.85 -5.33 12.53
N TYR A 111 -0.21 -6.29 11.86
CA TYR A 111 -0.47 -7.71 11.98
C TYR A 111 0.21 -8.22 13.24
N GLY A 112 -0.61 -8.72 14.18
CA GLY A 112 -0.16 -9.18 15.49
C GLY A 112 0.70 -10.44 15.44
N ILE A 113 1.24 -10.78 16.60
CA ILE A 113 2.00 -12.02 16.83
C ILE A 113 1.07 -13.20 16.53
N GLU A 114 1.40 -14.07 15.57
CA GLU A 114 0.75 -15.38 15.49
C GLU A 114 0.95 -16.04 16.86
N PRO A 115 -0.11 -16.36 17.63
CA PRO A 115 0.08 -17.10 18.86
C PRO A 115 0.78 -18.38 18.45
N HIS A 116 2.01 -18.60 18.94
CA HIS A 116 2.76 -19.82 18.71
C HIS A 116 1.77 -20.97 18.76
N ALA A 117 1.54 -21.65 17.64
CA ALA A 117 0.86 -22.93 17.65
C ALA A 117 1.64 -23.74 18.67
N GLY A 118 1.08 -23.88 19.87
CA GLY A 118 1.79 -24.35 21.03
C GLY A 118 2.49 -25.63 20.59
N LYS A 119 3.79 -25.72 20.87
CA LYS A 119 4.41 -27.04 20.96
C LYS A 119 3.43 -27.84 21.80
N SER A 120 2.84 -28.87 21.22
CA SER A 120 2.11 -29.84 22.01
C SER A 120 3.13 -30.31 23.04
N ASP A 121 2.90 -29.95 24.30
CA ASP A 121 3.56 -30.59 25.41
C ASP A 121 3.11 -32.05 25.34
N SER A 122 3.79 -32.87 24.55
CA SER A 122 3.77 -34.32 24.67
C SER A 122 4.65 -34.71 25.87
N GLY A 123 4.33 -34.12 27.02
CA GLY A 123 4.72 -34.61 28.32
C GLY A 123 3.75 -35.71 28.74
N CYS A 124 4.18 -36.95 28.56
CA CYS A 124 3.97 -38.01 29.53
C CYS A 124 4.87 -39.19 29.14
N GLU A 125 6.08 -39.18 29.68
CA GLU A 125 6.81 -40.43 29.94
C GLU A 125 5.87 -41.37 30.72
N LYS A 126 5.71 -42.59 30.23
CA LYS A 126 5.16 -43.68 31.01
C LYS A 126 6.33 -44.55 31.45
N ASP A 127 6.46 -44.68 32.76
CA ASP A 127 7.26 -45.69 33.44
C ASP A 127 6.94 -47.11 32.93
#